data_AF-T1A4I9-F1
#
_entry.id   AF-T1A4I9-F1
#
_cell.length_a   1.000
_cell.length_b   1.000
_cell.length_c   1.000
_cell.angle_alpha   90.00
_cell.angle_beta   90.00
_cell.angle_gamma   90.00
#
_symmetry.space_group_name_H-M   'P 1'
#
loop_
_entity.id
_entity.type
_entity.pdbx_description
1 polymer ?
#
loop_
_entity_poly.entity_id
_entity_poly.type
_entity_poly.pdbx_seq_one_letter_code
_entity_poly.pdbx_strand_id
1 'polypeptide(L)'
;MLAALAEFERELILERTRAGIARARALGKKFGAPRRIPESVAREVRTRRDRGESLRMISQRMNLKLGAVRSVLARDRTSQTSGALTASSPAATGKNMGSGASIASPRSSQR
;
A
#
# COMPACT_ATOMS: atom_id res chain seq x y z
N MET A 1 9.87 2.67 -47.68
CA MET A 1 8.38 2.60 -47.70
C MET A 1 7.82 1.57 -46.72
N LEU A 2 8.39 0.36 -46.59
CA LEU A 2 7.86 -0.67 -45.67
C LEU A 2 7.84 -0.27 -44.18
N ALA A 3 8.80 0.56 -43.73
CA ALA A 3 8.86 1.03 -42.35
C ALA A 3 7.60 1.82 -41.93
N ALA A 4 7.11 2.72 -42.79
CA ALA A 4 5.91 3.51 -42.50
C ALA A 4 4.64 2.65 -42.37
N LEU A 5 4.54 1.57 -43.17
CA LEU A 5 3.44 0.61 -43.06
C LEU A 5 3.53 -0.21 -41.77
N ALA A 6 4.74 -0.66 -41.40
CA ALA A 6 4.95 -1.39 -40.15
C ALA A 6 4.63 -0.54 -38.91
N GLU A 7 4.95 0.76 -38.95
CA GLU A 7 4.59 1.71 -37.88
C GLU A 7 3.07 1.89 -37.75
N PHE A 8 2.37 2.03 -38.89
CA PHE A 8 0.92 2.11 -38.92
C PHE A 8 0.23 0.86 -38.34
N GLU A 9 0.67 -0.33 -38.73
CA GLU A 9 0.13 -1.59 -38.20
C GLU A 9 0.35 -1.71 -36.69
N ARG A 10 1.53 -1.32 -36.20
CA ARG A 10 1.83 -1.29 -34.76
C ARG A 10 0.91 -0.34 -34.02
N GLU A 11 0.63 0.83 -34.58
CA GLU A 11 -0.24 1.82 -33.97
C GLU A 11 -1.68 1.31 -33.84
N LEU A 12 -2.20 0.65 -34.87
CA LEU A 12 -3.51 -0.02 -34.82
C LEU A 12 -3.59 -1.10 -33.73
N ILE A 13 -2.54 -1.91 -33.56
CA ILE A 13 -2.47 -2.93 -32.49
C ILE A 13 -2.50 -2.26 -31.11
N LEU A 14 -1.74 -1.18 -30.93
CA LEU A 14 -1.69 -0.45 -29.66
C LEU A 14 -3.03 0.20 -29.34
N GLU A 15 -3.67 0.83 -30.32
CA GLU A 15 -4.98 1.45 -30.15
C GLU A 15 -6.02 0.42 -29.71
N ARG A 16 -6.07 -0.73 -30.39
CA ARG A 16 -6.96 -1.84 -30.02
C ARG A 16 -6.70 -2.32 -28.59
N THR A 17 -5.43 -2.44 -28.21
CA THR A 17 -5.03 -2.90 -26.87
C THR A 17 -5.45 -1.89 -25.80
N ARG A 18 -5.24 -0.58 -26.05
CA ARG A 18 -5.66 0.51 -25.17
C ARG A 18 -7.18 0.53 -24.99
N ALA A 19 -7.94 0.40 -26.09
CA ALA A 19 -9.40 0.32 -26.05
C ALA A 19 -9.89 -0.90 -25.26
N GLY A 20 -9.21 -2.05 -25.40
CA GLY A 20 -9.50 -3.26 -24.62
C GLY A 20 -9.24 -3.07 -23.12
N ILE A 21 -8.10 -2.48 -22.75
CA ILE A 21 -7.76 -2.17 -21.36
C ILE A 21 -8.77 -1.18 -20.77
N ALA A 22 -9.14 -0.13 -21.51
CA ALA A 22 -10.13 0.86 -21.07
C ALA A 22 -11.49 0.20 -20.78
N ARG A 23 -11.99 -0.66 -21.68
CA ARG A 23 -13.22 -1.43 -21.45
C ARG A 23 -13.12 -2.32 -20.21
N ALA A 24 -12.03 -3.07 -20.07
CA ALA A 24 -11.85 -3.96 -18.91
C ALA A 24 -11.71 -3.19 -17.58
N ARG A 25 -11.10 -2.00 -17.59
CA ARG A 25 -11.08 -1.09 -16.44
C ARG A 25 -12.48 -0.56 -16.11
N ALA A 26 -13.28 -0.18 -17.11
CA ALA A 26 -14.67 0.26 -16.92
C ALA A 26 -15.55 -0.84 -16.31
N LEU A 27 -15.30 -2.11 -16.68
CA LEU A 27 -15.93 -3.28 -16.06
C LEU A 27 -15.37 -3.62 -14.65
N GLY A 28 -14.42 -2.83 -14.13
CA GLY A 28 -13.82 -3.06 -12.81
C GLY A 28 -12.92 -4.31 -12.73
N LYS A 29 -12.43 -4.83 -13.87
CA LYS A 29 -11.51 -5.97 -13.85
C LYS A 29 -10.21 -5.57 -13.13
N LYS A 30 -9.76 -6.43 -12.21
CA LYS A 30 -8.49 -6.25 -11.50
C LYS A 30 -7.35 -6.65 -12.42
N PHE A 31 -6.39 -5.74 -12.61
CA PHE A 31 -5.18 -5.96 -13.40
C PHE A 31 -3.97 -6.21 -12.49
N GLY A 32 -2.96 -6.89 -13.03
CA GLY A 32 -1.71 -7.19 -12.34
C GLY A 32 -1.75 -8.48 -11.53
N ALA A 33 -0.64 -8.77 -10.85
CA ALA A 33 -0.51 -9.96 -10.04
C ALA A 33 -1.49 -9.95 -8.86
N PRO A 34 -2.06 -11.11 -8.48
CA PRO A 34 -2.97 -11.19 -7.34
C PRO A 34 -2.29 -10.78 -6.03
N ARG A 35 -3.09 -10.30 -5.08
CA ARG A 35 -2.59 -9.97 -3.74
C ARG A 35 -2.13 -11.25 -3.05
N ARG A 36 -0.84 -11.31 -2.67
CA ARG A 36 -0.28 -12.43 -1.90
C ARG A 36 -0.79 -12.49 -0.45
N ILE A 37 -1.20 -11.34 0.10
CA ILE A 37 -1.73 -11.24 1.47
C ILE A 37 -3.24 -11.00 1.34
N PRO A 38 -4.09 -11.85 1.95
CA PRO A 38 -5.54 -11.67 1.92
C PRO A 38 -5.95 -10.42 2.70
N GLU A 39 -7.08 -9.82 2.30
CA GLU A 39 -7.55 -8.56 2.87
C GLU A 39 -7.91 -8.68 4.36
N SER A 40 -8.40 -9.85 4.78
CA SER A 40 -8.69 -10.16 6.18
C SER A 40 -7.45 -10.02 7.06
N VAL A 41 -6.34 -10.63 6.64
CA VAL A 41 -5.04 -10.54 7.32
C VAL A 41 -4.53 -9.11 7.31
N ALA A 42 -4.63 -8.40 6.18
CA ALA A 42 -4.24 -7.00 6.12
C ALA A 42 -5.05 -6.11 7.08
N ARG A 43 -6.35 -6.40 7.27
CA ARG A 43 -7.22 -5.68 8.22
C ARG A 43 -6.85 -5.97 9.67
N GLU A 44 -6.52 -7.21 10.00
CA GLU A 44 -6.07 -7.55 11.35
C GLU A 44 -4.72 -6.90 11.67
N VAL A 45 -3.76 -6.91 10.73
CA VAL A 45 -2.47 -6.21 10.88
C VAL A 45 -2.68 -4.73 11.20
N ARG A 46 -3.60 -4.05 10.50
CA ARG A 46 -3.98 -2.66 10.76
C ARG A 46 -4.57 -2.48 12.15
N THR A 47 -5.58 -3.29 12.49
CA THR A 47 -6.25 -3.23 13.79
C THR A 47 -5.27 -3.40 14.96
N ARG A 48 -4.32 -4.33 14.84
CA ARG A 48 -3.27 -4.52 15.85
C ARG A 48 -2.30 -3.35 15.91
N ARG A 49 -1.97 -2.76 14.76
CA ARG A 49 -1.12 -1.57 14.71
C ARG A 49 -1.79 -0.38 15.40
N ASP A 50 -3.09 -0.19 15.20
CA ASP A 50 -3.89 0.88 15.81
C ASP A 50 -4.00 0.71 17.32
N ARG A 51 -3.99 -0.54 17.82
CA ARG A 51 -3.88 -0.86 19.25
C ARG A 51 -2.50 -0.60 19.86
N GLY A 52 -1.55 -0.07 19.08
CA GLY A 52 -0.20 0.24 19.55
C GLY A 52 0.76 -0.96 19.58
N GLU A 53 0.38 -2.12 19.02
CA GLU A 53 1.28 -3.27 18.97
C GLU A 53 2.55 -2.96 18.11
N SER A 54 3.71 -3.45 18.56
CA SER A 54 4.95 -3.31 17.82
C SER A 54 4.97 -4.21 16.58
N LEU A 55 5.69 -3.81 15.53
CA LEU A 55 5.76 -4.57 14.27
C LEU A 55 6.25 -6.01 14.47
N ARG A 56 7.21 -6.20 15.40
CA ARG A 56 7.74 -7.52 15.74
C ARG A 56 6.70 -8.38 16.45
N MET A 57 5.92 -7.80 17.36
CA MET A 57 4.88 -8.51 18.09
C MET A 57 3.75 -8.95 17.15
N ILE A 58 3.34 -8.09 16.20
CA ILE A 58 2.35 -8.43 15.16
C ILE A 58 2.87 -9.56 14.28
N SER A 59 4.13 -9.48 13.84
CA SER A 59 4.78 -10.51 13.03
C SER A 59 4.78 -11.87 13.72
N GLN A 60 5.12 -11.92 15.01
CA GLN A 60 5.13 -13.15 15.79
C GLN A 60 3.73 -13.71 16.01
N ARG A 61 2.77 -12.88 16.45
CA ARG A 61 1.40 -13.33 16.76
C ARG A 61 0.65 -13.84 15.54
N MET A 62 0.90 -13.25 14.38
CA MET A 62 0.22 -13.61 13.13
C MET A 62 1.03 -14.60 12.27
N ASN A 63 2.21 -15.04 12.74
CA ASN A 63 3.15 -15.86 11.98
C ASN A 63 3.44 -15.29 10.57
N LEU A 64 3.62 -13.98 10.50
CA LEU A 64 3.92 -13.26 9.25
C LEU A 64 5.37 -12.80 9.23
N LYS A 65 6.00 -12.85 8.07
CA LYS A 65 7.31 -12.20 7.87
C LYS A 65 7.21 -10.70 8.13
N LEU A 66 8.21 -10.11 8.77
CA LEU A 66 8.23 -8.66 9.06
C LEU A 66 8.04 -7.80 7.78
N GLY A 67 8.60 -8.26 6.65
CA GLY A 67 8.40 -7.62 5.34
C GLY A 67 6.93 -7.61 4.90
N ALA A 68 6.16 -8.67 5.21
CA ALA A 68 4.73 -8.72 4.90
C ALA A 68 3.96 -7.67 5.71
N VAL A 69 4.20 -7.59 7.02
CA VAL A 69 3.60 -6.58 7.91
C VAL A 69 3.93 -5.16 7.42
N ARG A 70 5.21 -4.88 7.12
CA ARG A 70 5.64 -3.59 6.57
C ARG A 70 4.97 -3.26 5.23
N SER A 71 4.84 -4.25 4.34
CA SER A 71 4.23 -4.05 3.01
C SER A 71 2.75 -3.69 3.10
N VAL A 72 2.02 -4.25 4.07
CA VAL A 72 0.62 -3.90 4.34
C VAL A 72 0.53 -2.44 4.79
N LEU A 73 1.28 -2.07 5.83
CA LEU A 73 1.25 -0.72 6.39
C LEU A 73 1.77 0.36 5.43
N ALA A 74 2.74 0.03 4.57
CA ALA A 74 3.26 0.94 3.56
C ALA A 74 2.20 1.26 2.48
N ARG A 75 1.41 0.25 2.07
CA ARG A 75 0.34 0.42 1.09
C ARG A 75 -0.80 1.28 1.62
N ASP A 76 -1.13 1.15 2.90
CA ASP A 76 -2.16 1.98 3.53
C ASP A 76 -1.78 3.46 3.44
N ARG A 77 -0.52 3.82 3.75
CA ARG A 77 -0.03 5.20 3.60
C ARG A 77 -0.20 5.73 2.18
N THR A 78 0.19 4.94 1.16
CA THR A 78 0.02 5.36 -0.24
C THR A 78 -1.45 5.55 -0.64
N SER A 79 -2.36 4.73 -0.09
CA SER A 79 -3.80 4.87 -0.35
C SER A 79 -4.39 6.12 0.32
N GLN A 80 -3.93 6.48 1.52
CA GLN A 80 -4.37 7.69 2.23
C GLN A 80 -3.85 8.97 1.57
N THR A 81 -2.60 8.99 1.12
CA THR A 81 -2.03 10.15 0.39
C THR A 81 -2.79 10.43 -0.91
N SER A 82 -3.19 9.40 -1.64
CA SER A 82 -3.95 9.58 -2.90
C SER A 82 -5.36 10.12 -2.67
N GLY A 83 -6.02 9.74 -1.56
CA GLY A 83 -7.33 10.28 -1.17
C GLY A 83 -7.26 11.71 -0.66
N ALA A 84 -6.23 12.04 0.14
CA ALA A 84 -6.02 13.38 0.69
C ALA A 84 -5.78 14.46 -0.37
N LEU A 85 -5.13 14.12 -1.49
CA LEU A 85 -4.89 15.07 -2.60
C LEU A 85 -6.18 15.50 -3.33
N THR A 86 -7.30 14.80 -3.13
CA THR A 86 -8.60 15.11 -3.78
C THR A 86 -9.60 15.80 -2.85
N ALA A 87 -9.33 15.84 -1.55
CA ALA A 87 -10.20 16.47 -0.55
C ALA A 87 -9.39 17.50 0.26
N SER A 88 -9.63 18.78 -0.04
CA SER A 88 -9.08 19.99 0.60
C SER A 88 -7.62 20.39 0.27
N SER A 89 -7.48 21.53 -0.43
CA SER A 89 -6.47 22.51 -0.03
C SER A 89 -6.93 23.14 1.28
N PRO A 90 -6.07 23.22 2.31
CA PRO A 90 -5.75 24.55 2.79
C PRO A 90 -4.28 24.72 3.17
N ALA A 91 -3.88 25.98 3.11
CA ALA A 91 -2.65 26.54 3.66
C ALA A 91 -2.57 26.40 5.20
N ALA A 92 -1.36 26.66 5.72
CA ALA A 92 -0.98 27.06 7.08
C ALA A 92 -0.29 26.01 7.98
N THR A 93 1.01 26.30 8.21
CA THR A 93 1.58 26.59 9.54
C THR A 93 1.71 25.48 10.59
N GLY A 94 2.97 25.10 10.87
CA GLY A 94 3.60 25.34 12.19
C GLY A 94 3.47 24.29 13.31
N LYS A 95 4.65 23.94 13.87
CA LYS A 95 4.93 23.26 15.17
C LYS A 95 4.45 21.79 15.26
N ASN A 96 5.10 20.86 15.95
CA ASN A 96 6.00 20.86 17.12
C ASN A 96 6.84 19.55 17.06
N MET A 97 8.14 19.57 17.34
CA MET A 97 8.75 19.28 18.66
C MET A 97 8.51 17.86 19.18
N GLY A 98 9.61 17.23 19.61
CA GLY A 98 9.73 15.81 19.85
C GLY A 98 8.98 15.25 21.05
N SER A 99 8.99 13.93 21.14
CA SER A 99 8.85 13.19 22.38
C SER A 99 9.48 11.82 22.18
N GLY A 100 10.59 11.61 22.90
CA GLY A 100 11.05 10.27 23.20
C GLY A 100 10.01 9.56 24.05
N ALA A 101 9.68 8.33 23.67
CA ALA A 101 8.95 7.41 24.52
C ALA A 101 9.91 6.29 24.92
N SER A 102 10.44 6.45 26.13
CA SER A 102 11.07 5.43 26.96
C SER A 102 10.24 4.15 26.95
N ILE A 103 10.84 3.05 26.47
CA ILE A 103 10.35 1.70 26.76
C ILE A 103 11.00 1.22 28.06
N ALA A 104 10.38 1.59 29.18
CA ALA A 104 10.63 0.93 30.45
C ALA A 104 10.07 -0.50 30.39
N SER A 105 10.96 -1.49 30.45
CA SER A 105 10.61 -2.88 30.78
C SER A 105 11.20 -3.19 32.15
N PRO A 106 10.41 -3.58 33.16
CA PRO A 106 10.96 -4.09 34.41
C PRO A 106 11.48 -5.51 34.15
N ARG A 107 12.81 -5.71 34.17
CA ARG A 107 13.37 -7.05 34.30
C ARG A 107 13.17 -7.49 35.75
N SER A 108 12.19 -8.37 35.90
CA SER A 108 11.94 -9.20 37.08
C SER A 108 13.23 -9.84 37.58
N SER A 109 13.51 -9.57 38.86
CA SER A 109 14.18 -10.43 39.84
C SER A 109 14.28 -11.90 39.42
N GLN A 110 15.48 -12.37 39.13
CA GLN A 110 15.86 -13.73 39.51
C GLN A 110 17.17 -13.67 40.29
N ARG A 111 17.11 -14.43 41.37
CA ARG A 111 18.09 -14.65 42.42
C ARG A 111 19.10 -15.70 41.96
#